data_AF-A0A814C515-F1
#
_entry.id   AF-A0A814C515-F1
#
_cell.length_a   1.000
_cell.length_b   1.000
_cell.length_c   1.000
_cell.angle_alpha   90.00
_cell.angle_beta   90.00
_cell.angle_gamma   90.00
#
_symmetry.space_group_name_H-M   'P 1'
#
loop_
_entity.id
_entity.type
_entity.pdbx_description
1 polymer ?
#
loop_
_entity_poly.entity_id
_entity_poly.type
_entity_poly.pdbx_seq_one_letter_code
_entity_poly.pdbx_strand_id
1 'polypeptide(L)'
;MGKNLSKHPTLSSKEVQGYSQMTRLQPYVIQQIYEAFMDRVGKSGRMKINDFKLVYLETNPYANAYNLDMDAERVFLMYDTDRNGVLTFNEFIIAFVHMQTGLVA
;
A
#
# COMPACT_ATOMS: atom_id res chain seq x y z
N MET A 1 28.95 -12.84 -5.31
CA MET A 1 27.52 -12.61 -4.99
C MET A 1 27.13 -11.21 -5.45
N GLY A 2 26.32 -11.09 -6.50
CA GLY A 2 25.82 -9.79 -6.98
C GLY A 2 24.84 -9.20 -5.98
N LYS A 3 25.13 -8.00 -5.48
CA LYS A 3 24.15 -7.20 -4.75
C LYS A 3 23.05 -6.83 -5.75
N ASN A 4 21.90 -7.49 -5.68
CA ASN A 4 20.70 -7.00 -6.35
C ASN A 4 20.33 -5.70 -5.62
N LEU A 5 20.86 -4.58 -6.13
CA LEU A 5 20.50 -3.24 -5.65
C LEU A 5 19.04 -3.04 -6.01
N SER A 6 18.19 -2.77 -5.01
CA SER A 6 16.79 -2.41 -5.26
C SER A 6 16.76 -1.27 -6.28
N LYS A 7 15.94 -1.40 -7.33
CA LYS A 7 15.79 -0.34 -8.36
C LYS A 7 15.13 0.92 -7.81
N HIS A 8 14.55 0.83 -6.62
CA HIS A 8 13.78 1.85 -5.96
C HIS A 8 14.55 2.41 -4.75
N PRO A 9 14.30 3.70 -4.40
CA PRO A 9 14.68 4.26 -3.10
C PRO A 9 14.31 3.29 -1.97
N THR A 10 15.07 3.29 -0.88
CA THR A 10 14.75 2.52 0.32
C THR A 10 14.31 3.47 1.43
N LEU A 11 13.45 2.98 2.33
CA LEU A 11 13.05 3.74 3.53
C LEU A 11 14.25 3.86 4.47
N SER A 12 14.38 5.00 5.13
CA SER A 12 15.36 5.16 6.21
C SER A 12 14.98 4.29 7.41
N SER A 13 15.95 3.94 8.25
CA SER A 13 15.69 3.16 9.48
C SER A 13 14.64 3.82 10.38
N LYS A 14 14.59 5.16 10.41
CA LYS A 14 13.61 5.92 11.19
C LYS A 14 12.19 5.75 10.63
N GLU A 15 12.03 5.81 9.32
CA GLU A 15 10.74 5.61 8.66
C GLU A 15 10.24 4.18 8.87
N VAL A 16 11.10 3.18 8.66
CA VAL A 16 10.74 1.78 8.88
C VAL A 16 10.28 1.53 10.31
N GLN A 17 10.96 2.09 11.31
CA GLN A 17 10.57 1.97 12.71
C GLN A 17 9.23 2.68 12.99
N GLY A 18 9.01 3.86 12.41
CA GLY A 18 7.72 4.57 12.52
C GLY A 18 6.56 3.73 11.98
N TYR A 19 6.71 3.18 10.77
CA TYR A 19 5.71 2.29 10.18
C TYR A 19 5.53 1.00 10.99
N SER A 20 6.60 0.45 11.57
CA SER A 20 6.54 -0.76 12.41
C SER A 20 5.71 -0.52 13.66
N GLN A 21 5.86 0.64 14.31
CA GLN A 21 5.05 1.00 15.46
C GLN A 21 3.57 1.21 15.09
N MET A 22 3.30 1.86 13.96
CA MET A 22 1.93 2.12 13.50
C MET A 22 1.19 0.85 13.08
N THR A 23 1.87 -0.06 12.38
CA THR A 23 1.24 -1.23 11.75
C THR A 23 1.43 -2.52 12.54
N ARG A 24 2.33 -2.53 13.53
CA ARG A 24 2.82 -3.74 14.24
C ARG A 24 3.51 -4.77 13.34
N LEU A 25 3.83 -4.41 12.10
CA LEU A 25 4.58 -5.26 11.19
C LEU A 25 6.07 -5.23 11.52
N GLN A 26 6.76 -6.32 11.21
CA GLN A 26 8.21 -6.39 11.33
C GLN A 26 8.87 -5.47 10.28
N PRO A 27 10.01 -4.83 10.62
CA PRO A 27 10.75 -3.93 9.71
C PRO A 27 10.98 -4.49 8.29
N TYR A 28 11.31 -5.78 8.17
CA TYR A 28 11.56 -6.40 6.86
C TYR A 28 10.29 -6.50 6.00
N VAL A 29 9.11 -6.68 6.62
CA VAL A 29 7.83 -6.74 5.92
C VAL A 29 7.48 -5.37 5.35
N ILE A 30 7.72 -4.30 6.11
CA ILE A 30 7.51 -2.91 5.67
C ILE A 30 8.36 -2.60 4.44
N GLN A 31 9.62 -3.03 4.45
CA GLN A 31 10.51 -2.86 3.30
C GLN A 31 9.99 -3.59 2.05
N GLN A 32 9.46 -4.81 2.20
CA GLN A 32 8.85 -5.55 1.08
C GLN A 32 7.58 -4.87 0.55
N ILE A 33 6.71 -4.36 1.43
CA ILE A 33 5.51 -3.62 1.03
C ILE A 33 5.91 -2.32 0.31
N TYR A 34 6.95 -1.63 0.79
CA TYR A 34 7.46 -0.43 0.13
C TYR A 34 8.03 -0.72 -1.26
N GLU A 35 8.80 -1.79 -1.41
CA GLU A 35 9.33 -2.21 -2.70
C GLU A 35 8.20 -2.53 -3.69
N ALA A 36 7.20 -3.30 -3.27
CA ALA A 36 6.03 -3.59 -4.10
C ALA A 36 5.23 -2.32 -4.46
N PHE A 37 5.08 -1.39 -3.53
CA PHE A 37 4.46 -0.08 -3.79
C PHE A 37 5.26 0.70 -4.84
N MET A 38 6.58 0.76 -4.70
CA MET A 38 7.45 1.49 -5.62
C MET A 38 7.54 0.85 -7.00
N ASP A 39 7.46 -0.47 -7.11
CA ASP A 39 7.30 -1.18 -8.39
C ASP A 39 6.02 -0.75 -9.11
N ARG A 40 4.95 -0.48 -8.34
CA ARG A 40 3.64 -0.10 -8.89
C ARG A 40 3.56 1.37 -9.32
N VAL A 41 4.12 2.28 -8.54
CA VAL A 41 3.99 3.74 -8.75
C VAL A 41 5.21 4.39 -9.41
N GLY A 42 6.35 3.68 -9.43
CA GLY A 42 7.62 4.15 -9.96
C GLY A 42 8.11 5.44 -9.30
N LYS A 43 8.69 6.34 -10.10
CA LYS A 43 9.28 7.61 -9.63
C LYS A 43 8.25 8.61 -9.10
N SER A 44 6.95 8.38 -9.32
CA SER A 44 5.92 9.30 -8.85
C SER A 44 5.75 9.26 -7.34
N GLY A 45 5.97 8.09 -6.72
CA GLY A 45 5.66 7.85 -5.30
C GLY A 45 4.17 8.02 -4.95
N ARG A 46 3.28 8.03 -5.95
CA ARG A 46 1.87 8.43 -5.83
C ARG A 46 0.98 7.38 -6.49
N MET A 47 0.21 6.65 -5.69
CA MET A 47 -0.69 5.60 -6.17
C MET A 47 -2.04 6.18 -6.58
N LYS A 48 -2.41 6.01 -7.86
CA LYS A 48 -3.72 6.41 -8.36
C LYS A 48 -4.76 5.34 -8.07
N ILE A 49 -6.03 5.72 -8.10
CA ILE A 49 -7.16 4.82 -7.84
C ILE A 49 -7.18 3.58 -8.73
N ASN A 50 -6.86 3.71 -10.02
CA ASN A 50 -6.78 2.58 -10.95
C ASN A 50 -5.67 1.59 -10.55
N ASP A 51 -4.58 2.09 -9.96
CA ASP A 51 -3.50 1.22 -9.50
C ASP A 51 -3.86 0.51 -8.20
N PHE A 52 -4.51 1.25 -7.30
CA PHE A 52 -5.04 0.71 -6.04
C PHE A 52 -6.08 -0.40 -6.27
N LYS A 53 -6.97 -0.25 -7.26
CA LYS A 53 -7.97 -1.26 -7.61
C LYS A 53 -7.34 -2.62 -7.96
N LEU A 54 -6.19 -2.63 -8.63
CA LEU A 54 -5.47 -3.88 -8.92
C LEU A 54 -4.92 -4.52 -7.65
N VAL A 55 -4.31 -3.72 -6.76
CA VAL A 55 -3.84 -4.23 -5.46
C VAL A 55 -5.03 -4.77 -4.65
N TYR A 56 -6.15 -4.05 -4.62
CA TYR A 56 -7.36 -4.48 -3.92
C TYR A 56 -7.86 -5.84 -4.41
N LEU A 57 -7.93 -6.04 -5.73
CA LEU A 57 -8.30 -7.31 -6.36
C LEU A 57 -7.33 -8.44 -5.98
N GLU A 58 -6.02 -8.19 -6.05
CA GLU A 58 -4.98 -9.18 -5.70
C GLU A 58 -5.07 -9.62 -4.23
N THR A 59 -5.48 -8.71 -3.34
CA THR A 59 -5.64 -9.00 -1.91
C THR A 59 -6.94 -9.71 -1.54
N ASN A 60 -7.92 -9.79 -2.44
CA ASN A 60 -9.26 -10.30 -2.14
C ASN A 60 -9.71 -11.40 -3.12
N PRO A 61 -9.26 -12.66 -2.94
CA PRO A 61 -9.53 -13.76 -3.86
C PRO A 61 -11.00 -14.18 -3.94
N TYR A 62 -11.86 -13.69 -3.05
CA TYR A 62 -13.29 -14.01 -2.99
C TYR A 62 -14.20 -12.80 -3.29
N ALA A 63 -13.63 -11.66 -3.70
CA ALA A 63 -14.42 -10.48 -4.02
C ALA A 63 -15.37 -10.76 -5.19
N ASN A 64 -16.66 -10.45 -5.00
CA ASN A 64 -17.62 -10.49 -6.10
C ASN A 64 -17.31 -9.34 -7.07
N ALA A 65 -17.01 -9.68 -8.32
CA ALA A 65 -16.62 -8.74 -9.36
C ALA A 65 -17.61 -7.56 -9.54
N TYR A 66 -18.90 -7.76 -9.19
CA TYR A 66 -19.92 -6.73 -9.31
C TYR A 66 -19.76 -5.52 -8.37
N ASN A 67 -19.16 -5.71 -7.18
CA ASN A 67 -19.02 -4.63 -6.19
C ASN A 67 -17.57 -4.19 -5.97
N LEU A 68 -16.61 -4.91 -6.57
CA LEU A 68 -15.19 -4.72 -6.32
C LEU A 68 -14.72 -3.31 -6.63
N ASP A 69 -15.18 -2.74 -7.75
CA ASP A 69 -14.84 -1.38 -8.15
C ASP A 69 -15.33 -0.35 -7.12
N MET A 70 -16.58 -0.46 -6.68
CA MET A 70 -17.17 0.48 -5.71
C MET A 70 -16.52 0.35 -4.32
N ASP A 71 -16.20 -0.87 -3.89
CA ASP A 71 -15.58 -1.10 -2.59
C ASP A 71 -14.12 -0.64 -2.59
N ALA A 72 -13.37 -0.89 -3.67
CA ALA A 72 -12.02 -0.38 -3.83
C ALA A 72 -11.98 1.16 -3.87
N GLU A 73 -12.93 1.81 -4.55
CA GLU A 73 -13.05 3.27 -4.57
C GLU A 73 -13.37 3.83 -3.18
N ARG A 74 -14.31 3.22 -2.45
CA ARG A 74 -14.62 3.64 -1.08
C ARG A 74 -13.41 3.52 -0.16
N VAL A 75 -12.71 2.39 -0.21
CA VAL A 75 -11.49 2.18 0.58
C VAL A 75 -10.44 3.22 0.21
N PHE A 76 -10.19 3.45 -1.09
CA PHE A 76 -9.26 4.47 -1.54
C PHE A 76 -9.58 5.85 -0.95
N LEU A 77 -10.84 6.29 -1.05
CA LEU A 77 -11.28 7.60 -0.55
C LEU A 77 -11.21 7.73 0.98
N MET A 78 -11.30 6.62 1.72
CA MET A 78 -11.13 6.64 3.18
C MET A 78 -9.67 6.92 3.60
N TYR A 79 -8.70 6.52 2.78
CA TYR A 79 -7.27 6.69 3.07
C TYR A 79 -6.60 7.83 2.29
N ASP A 80 -7.24 8.39 1.26
CA ASP A 80 -6.83 9.65 0.62
C ASP A 80 -7.18 10.83 1.53
N THR A 81 -6.42 10.98 2.61
CA THR A 81 -6.76 11.83 3.75
C THR A 81 -6.75 13.31 3.41
N ASP A 82 -5.84 13.72 2.52
CA ASP A 82 -5.74 15.09 2.01
C ASP A 82 -6.59 15.32 0.75
N ARG A 83 -7.28 14.29 0.26
CA ARG A 83 -8.19 14.31 -0.90
C ARG A 83 -7.53 14.80 -2.18
N ASN A 84 -6.26 14.49 -2.36
CA ASN A 84 -5.50 14.92 -3.52
C ASN A 84 -5.66 13.96 -4.73
N GLY A 85 -6.42 12.87 -4.57
CA GLY A 85 -6.71 11.88 -5.61
C GLY A 85 -5.63 10.83 -5.79
N VAL A 86 -4.65 10.74 -4.89
CA VAL A 86 -3.64 9.68 -4.84
C VAL A 86 -3.31 9.27 -3.41
N LEU A 87 -2.80 8.05 -3.23
CA LEU A 87 -2.22 7.62 -1.96
C LEU A 87 -0.70 7.75 -2.00
N THR A 88 -0.16 8.39 -0.97
CA THR A 88 1.26 8.28 -0.61
C THR A 88 1.54 6.92 0.04
N PHE A 89 2.81 6.55 0.23
CA PHE A 89 3.13 5.28 0.91
C PHE A 89 2.56 5.21 2.33
N ASN A 90 2.55 6.34 3.06
CA ASN A 90 1.99 6.41 4.41
C ASN A 90 0.49 6.11 4.44
N GLU A 91 -0.27 6.59 3.46
CA GLU A 91 -1.71 6.32 3.37
C GLU A 91 -1.96 4.88 2.88
N PHE A 92 -1.16 4.44 1.91
CA PHE A 92 -1.26 3.10 1.34
C PHE A 92 -0.98 2.00 2.36
N ILE A 93 0.08 2.10 3.16
CA ILE A 93 0.47 1.01 4.08
C ILE A 93 -0.61 0.74 5.14
N ILE A 94 -1.30 1.78 5.60
CA ILE A 94 -2.41 1.65 6.56
C ILE A 94 -3.59 0.95 5.88
N ALA A 95 -3.97 1.41 4.68
CA ALA A 95 -5.02 0.76 3.89
C ALA A 95 -4.71 -0.71 3.65
N PHE A 96 -3.48 -1.02 3.23
CA PHE A 96 -3.01 -2.38 2.93
C PHE A 96 -3.10 -3.30 4.15
N VAL A 97 -2.63 -2.85 5.31
CA VAL A 97 -2.70 -3.63 6.56
C VAL A 97 -4.16 -3.88 6.97
N HIS A 98 -5.04 -2.89 6.87
CA HIS A 98 -6.45 -3.06 7.22
C HIS A 98 -7.16 -4.04 6.26
N MET A 99 -6.85 -3.98 4.96
CA MET A 99 -7.36 -4.94 3.97
C MET A 99 -6.89 -6.38 4.26
N GLN A 100 -5.61 -6.57 4.62
CA GLN A 100 -5.04 -7.89 4.91
C GLN A 100 -5.52 -8.50 6.23
N THR A 101 -5.85 -7.67 7.21
CA THR A 101 -6.27 -8.13 8.55
C THR A 101 -7.78 -8.28 8.70
N GLY A 102 -8.57 -7.81 7.72
CA GLY A 102 -10.03 -7.85 7.78
C GLY A 102 -10.62 -6.94 8.88
N LEU A 103 -9.82 -6.04 9.46
CA LEU A 103 -10.29 -5.01 10.39
C LEU A 103 -10.98 -3.90 9.59
N VAL A 104 -12.17 -4.20 9.10
CA VAL A 104 -13.15 -3.18 8.72
C VAL A 104 -13.82 -2.75 10.03
N ALA A 105 -13.44 -1.57 10.53
CA ALA A 105 -14.11 -0.94 11.67
C ALA A 105 -15.53 -0.51 11.30
#